data_AF-X1SI83-F1
#
_entry.id   AF-X1SI83-F1
#
_cell.length_a   1.000
_cell.length_b   1.000
_cell.length_c   1.000
_cell.angle_alpha   90.00
_cell.angle_beta   90.00
_cell.angle_gamma   90.00
#
_symmetry.space_group_name_H-M   'P 1'
#
loop_
_entity.id
_entity.type
_entity.pdbx_description
1 polymer ?
#
loop_
_entity_poly.entity_id
_entity_poly.type
_entity_poly.pdbx_seq_one_letter_code
_entity_poly.pdbx_strand_id
1 'polypeptide(L)'
;MRRAANPTRKISITIPGNLFNELERTLSYSQSRSRFISAAISEKLDGESIQTIPESSTRQLMAALTARDDIDETLKHLLLQILSK
;
A
#
# COMPACT_ATOMS: atom_id res chain seq x y z
N MET A 1 35.23 -16.28 1.57
CA MET A 1 34.01 -15.96 0.80
C MET A 1 32.90 -15.57 1.79
N ARG A 2 32.59 -14.28 1.93
CA ARG A 2 31.56 -13.80 2.87
C ARG A 2 30.18 -13.99 2.22
N ARG A 3 29.37 -14.89 2.76
CA ARG A 3 27.99 -15.08 2.31
C ARG A 3 27.18 -13.82 2.67
N ALA A 4 26.27 -13.40 1.78
CA ALA A 4 25.36 -12.31 2.09
C ALA A 4 24.56 -12.67 3.36
N ALA A 5 24.41 -11.71 4.28
CA ALA A 5 23.72 -11.93 5.55
C ALA A 5 22.23 -12.28 5.35
N ASN A 6 21.64 -11.86 4.23
CA ASN A 6 20.27 -12.21 3.84
C ASN A 6 20.22 -12.60 2.35
N PRO A 7 20.39 -13.89 2.01
CA PRO A 7 20.38 -14.35 0.63
C PRO A 7 18.95 -14.43 0.05
N THR A 8 18.78 -14.03 -1.20
CA THR A 8 17.51 -14.16 -1.94
C THR A 8 17.12 -15.63 -2.09
N ARG A 9 15.83 -15.95 -1.90
CA ARG A 9 15.26 -17.28 -2.14
C ARG A 9 14.29 -17.24 -3.31
N LYS A 10 14.32 -18.28 -4.17
CA LYS A 10 13.38 -18.42 -5.28
C LYS A 10 12.03 -18.92 -4.75
N ILE A 11 10.95 -18.34 -5.26
CA ILE A 11 9.57 -18.78 -5.06
C ILE A 11 8.99 -19.15 -6.43
N SER A 12 8.21 -20.22 -6.51
CA SER A 12 7.49 -20.63 -7.72
C SER A 12 6.00 -20.60 -7.42
N ILE A 13 5.23 -19.80 -8.16
CA ILE A 13 3.79 -19.62 -7.97
C ILE A 13 3.07 -19.67 -9.31
N THR A 14 1.80 -20.04 -9.27
CA THR A 14 0.88 -19.95 -10.41
C THR A 14 -0.12 -18.84 -10.12
N ILE A 15 -0.35 -17.96 -11.09
CA ILE A 15 -1.35 -16.89 -11.01
C ILE A 15 -2.24 -16.91 -12.26
N PRO A 16 -3.47 -16.36 -12.19
CA PRO A 16 -4.33 -16.21 -13.35
C PRO A 16 -3.65 -15.45 -14.51
N GLY A 17 -3.89 -15.88 -15.75
CA GLY A 17 -3.22 -15.30 -16.93
C GLY A 17 -3.56 -13.83 -17.17
N ASN A 18 -4.78 -13.40 -16.84
CA ASN A 18 -5.18 -11.98 -16.88
C ASN A 18 -4.35 -11.13 -15.91
N LEU A 19 -4.16 -11.60 -14.67
CA LEU A 19 -3.34 -10.92 -13.65
C LEU A 19 -1.87 -10.86 -14.07
N PHE A 20 -1.35 -11.93 -14.69
CA PHE A 20 0.01 -11.93 -15.25
C PHE A 20 0.16 -10.84 -16.33
N ASN A 21 -0.79 -10.74 -17.26
CA ASN A 21 -0.74 -9.74 -18.32
C ASN A 21 -0.85 -8.31 -17.78
N GLU A 22 -1.65 -8.09 -16.74
CA GLU A 22 -1.78 -6.81 -16.05
C GLU A 22 -0.47 -6.41 -15.34
N LEU A 23 0.17 -7.37 -14.68
CA LEU A 23 1.48 -7.18 -14.06
C LEU A 23 2.52 -6.76 -15.12
N GLU A 24 2.60 -7.48 -16.25
CA GLU A 24 3.55 -7.17 -17.33
C GLU A 24 3.29 -5.78 -17.95
N ARG A 25 2.02 -5.37 -18.09
CA ARG A 25 1.67 -4.01 -18.57
C ARG A 25 2.10 -2.92 -17.59
N THR A 26 1.96 -3.19 -16.29
CA THR A 26 2.30 -2.23 -15.22
C THR A 26 3.80 -2.00 -15.10
N LEU A 27 4.61 -3.04 -15.35
CA LEU A 27 6.06 -3.01 -15.16
C LEU A 27 6.85 -2.36 -16.31
N SER A 28 6.17 -1.78 -17.30
CA SER A 28 6.66 -1.51 -18.66
C SER A 28 7.93 -0.64 -18.82
N TYR A 29 8.48 0.02 -17.78
CA TYR A 29 9.58 0.98 -18.03
C TYR A 29 10.83 0.94 -17.14
N SER A 30 10.89 0.22 -16.02
CA SER A 30 12.16 0.11 -15.24
C SER A 30 12.11 -0.82 -14.02
N GLN A 31 10.95 -1.39 -13.69
CA GLN A 31 10.79 -2.13 -12.45
C GLN A 31 10.99 -3.63 -12.66
N SER A 32 11.83 -4.23 -11.80
CA SER A 32 11.98 -5.68 -11.76
C SER A 32 10.70 -6.33 -11.21
N ARG A 33 10.19 -7.36 -11.90
CA ARG A 33 9.13 -8.26 -11.40
C ARG A 33 9.39 -8.73 -9.97
N SER A 34 10.63 -9.14 -9.68
CA SER A 34 11.00 -9.63 -8.34
C SER A 34 10.91 -8.53 -7.30
N ARG A 35 11.26 -7.29 -7.66
CA ARG A 35 11.16 -6.13 -6.76
C ARG A 35 9.70 -5.79 -6.49
N PHE A 36 8.87 -5.75 -7.54
CA PHE A 36 7.43 -5.47 -7.40
C PHE A 36 6.74 -6.50 -6.51
N ILE A 37 6.95 -7.79 -6.79
CA ILE A 37 6.36 -8.88 -6.00
C ILE A 37 6.88 -8.84 -4.55
N SER A 38 8.17 -8.57 -4.33
CA SER A 38 8.73 -8.47 -2.99
C SER A 38 8.15 -7.28 -2.20
N ALA A 39 7.93 -6.13 -2.85
CA ALA A 39 7.29 -4.97 -2.24
C ALA A 39 5.84 -5.27 -1.85
N ALA A 40 5.04 -5.83 -2.76
CA ALA A 40 3.65 -6.19 -2.48
C ALA A 40 3.54 -7.23 -1.35
N ILE A 41 4.47 -8.19 -1.27
CA ILE A 41 4.53 -9.15 -0.15
C ILE A 41 4.89 -8.42 1.16
N SER A 42 5.88 -7.52 1.14
CA SER A 42 6.28 -6.75 2.33
C SER A 42 5.12 -5.90 2.84
N GLU A 43 4.49 -5.10 1.98
CA GLU A 43 3.33 -4.26 2.33
C GLU A 43 2.22 -5.09 2.99
N LYS A 44 1.94 -6.29 2.44
CA LYS A 44 0.93 -7.18 3.00
C LYS A 44 1.33 -7.79 4.36
N LEU A 45 2.62 -8.07 4.57
CA LEU A 45 3.14 -8.67 5.80
C LEU A 45 3.37 -7.63 6.91
N ASP A 46 3.77 -6.42 6.55
CA ASP A 46 4.06 -5.30 7.45
C ASP A 46 2.79 -4.74 8.11
N GLY A 47 1.62 -5.24 7.72
CA GLY A 47 0.37 -4.86 8.36
C GLY A 47 -0.10 -3.46 7.99
N GLU A 48 0.50 -2.83 6.97
CA GLU A 48 -0.23 -1.89 6.13
C GLU A 48 -1.29 -2.69 5.37
N SER A 49 -2.34 -3.08 6.10
CA SER A 49 -3.66 -2.98 5.52
C SER A 49 -3.73 -1.54 5.02
N ILE A 50 -3.51 -1.35 3.73
CA ILE A 50 -4.16 -0.28 3.00
C ILE A 50 -5.62 -0.53 3.35
N GLN A 51 -6.11 0.10 4.42
CA GLN A 51 -7.50 0.05 4.76
C GLN A 51 -8.13 0.67 3.54
N THR A 52 -8.72 -0.18 2.71
CA THR A 52 -9.42 0.33 1.56
C THR A 52 -10.51 1.24 2.11
N ILE A 53 -10.90 2.29 1.37
CA ILE A 53 -11.95 3.22 1.83
C ILE A 53 -13.18 2.46 2.41
N PRO A 54 -13.61 1.31 1.86
CA PRO A 54 -14.70 0.50 2.43
C PRO A 54 -14.41 -0.14 3.80
N GLU A 55 -13.16 -0.47 4.10
CA GLU A 55 -12.75 -1.14 5.34
C GLU A 55 -12.38 -0.17 6.46
N SER A 56 -12.19 1.10 6.11
CA SER A 56 -11.85 2.17 7.05
C SER A 56 -13.08 2.60 7.84
N SER A 57 -12.96 2.68 9.17
CA SER A 57 -14.00 3.33 9.97
C SER A 57 -14.12 4.80 9.60
N THR A 58 -15.31 5.38 9.81
CA THR A 58 -15.53 6.82 9.59
C THR A 58 -14.52 7.69 10.34
N ARG A 59 -14.12 7.28 11.56
CA ARG A 59 -13.10 7.98 12.36
C ARG A 59 -11.72 7.96 11.69
N GLN A 60 -11.32 6.81 11.13
CA GLN A 60 -10.05 6.68 10.41
C GLN A 60 -10.04 7.52 9.12
N LEU A 61 -11.15 7.53 8.37
CA LEU A 61 -11.29 8.37 7.18
C LEU A 61 -11.22 9.87 7.52
N MET A 62 -11.90 10.31 8.58
CA MET A 62 -11.86 11.71 9.03
C MET A 62 -10.45 12.14 9.48
N ALA A 63 -9.73 11.28 10.19
CA ALA A 63 -8.34 11.53 10.58
C ALA A 63 -7.41 11.61 9.36
N ALA A 64 -7.56 10.69 8.41
CA ALA A 64 -6.80 10.70 7.16
C ALA A 64 -7.06 11.97 6.34
N LEU A 65 -8.31 12.43 6.26
CA LEU A 65 -8.66 13.68 5.58
C LEU A 65 -8.03 14.90 6.26
N THR A 66 -8.06 14.95 7.59
CA THR A 66 -7.50 16.08 8.37
C THR A 66 -5.98 16.25 8.18
N ALA A 67 -5.28 15.16 7.85
CA ALA A 67 -3.84 15.14 7.64
C ALA A 67 -3.39 15.59 6.24
N ARG A 68 -4.31 15.88 5.31
CA ARG A 68 -3.97 16.32 3.96
C ARG A 68 -3.79 17.84 3.89
N ASP A 69 -2.89 18.27 3.02
CA ASP A 69 -2.58 19.69 2.81
C ASP A 69 -3.54 20.39 1.83
N ASP A 70 -4.39 19.62 1.12
CA ASP A 70 -5.32 20.11 0.09
C ASP A 70 -6.76 20.27 0.58
N ILE A 71 -6.98 20.28 1.90
CA ILE A 71 -8.32 20.47 2.49
C ILE A 71 -8.44 21.88 3.06
N ASP A 72 -9.63 22.45 2.91
CA ASP A 72 -9.96 23.76 3.46
C ASP A 72 -9.87 23.77 5.00
N GLU A 73 -9.28 24.82 5.58
CA GLU A 73 -9.05 24.93 7.02
C GLU A 73 -10.36 24.90 7.84
N THR A 74 -11.48 25.37 7.29
CA THR A 74 -12.78 25.28 7.97
C THR A 74 -13.25 23.82 8.11
N LEU A 75 -13.07 23.02 7.05
CA LEU A 75 -13.39 21.59 7.06
C LEU A 75 -12.48 20.84 8.05
N LYS A 76 -11.20 21.19 8.10
CA LYS A 76 -10.22 20.63 9.04
C LYS A 76 -10.60 20.86 10.49
N HIS A 77 -11.01 22.09 10.84
CA HIS A 77 -11.49 22.41 12.18
C HIS A 77 -12.75 21.64 12.56
N LEU A 78 -13.71 21.50 11.64
CA LEU A 78 -14.93 20.72 11.87
C LEU A 78 -14.62 19.23 12.11
N LEU A 79 -13.74 18.63 11.31
CA LEU A 79 -13.33 17.23 11.47
C LEU A 79 -12.64 17.01 12.81
N LEU A 80 -11.72 17.89 13.21
CA LEU A 80 -11.05 17.83 14.52
C LEU A 80 -12.04 17.93 15.68
N GLN A 81 -13.02 18.83 15.59
CA GLN A 81 -14.06 18.97 16.61
C GLN A 81 -14.89 17.68 16.75
N ILE A 82 -15.23 17.03 15.63
CA ILE A 82 -15.98 15.76 15.62
C ILE A 82 -15.11 14.63 16.20
N LEU A 83 -13.82 14.58 15.89
CA LEU A 83 -12.88 13.55 16.37
C LEU A 83 -12.58 13.67 17.88
N SER A 84 -12.69 14.88 18.43
CA SER A 84 -12.46 15.19 19.85
C SER A 84 -13.62 14.82 20.78
N LYS A 85 -14.79 14.47 20.22
CA LYS A 85 -15.91 13.86 20.95
C LYS A 85 -15.75 12.35 21.08
#